data_AF-A0A7S7TUN3-F1
#
_entry.id   AF-A0A7S7TUN3-F1
#
_cell.length_a   1.000
_cell.length_b   1.000
_cell.length_c   1.000
_cell.angle_alpha   90.00
_cell.angle_beta   90.00
_cell.angle_gamma   90.00
#
_symmetry.space_group_name_H-M   'P 1'
#
loop_
_entity.id
_entity.type
_entity.pdbx_description
1 polymer ?
#
loop_
_entity_poly.entity_id
_entity_poly.type
_entity_poly.pdbx_seq_one_letter_code
_entity_poly.pdbx_strand_id
1 'polypeptide(L)' 'MTEPKITLGEIRQSGARGLLVSCSDHSCSHSIELPPEKVDQWPDRVRLSDLEPRFTCIACGRRGADVRPHFPHARMGAG' A
#
# COMPACT_ATOMS: atom_id res chain seq x y z
N MET A 1 17.80 -10.69 -8.13
CA MET A 1 16.85 -11.53 -7.38
C MET A 1 15.62 -10.66 -7.19
N THR A 2 14.60 -10.81 -8.03
CA THR A 2 13.39 -10.00 -7.91
C THR A 2 12.56 -10.62 -6.80
N GLU A 3 12.50 -9.94 -5.65
CA GLU A 3 11.67 -10.34 -4.53
C GLU A 3 10.23 -10.51 -5.03
N PRO A 4 9.56 -11.65 -4.79
CA PRO A 4 8.19 -11.85 -5.23
C PRO A 4 7.29 -10.88 -4.48
N LYS A 5 6.96 -9.74 -5.10
CA LYS A 5 6.06 -8.76 -4.48
C LYS A 5 4.68 -9.40 -4.33
N ILE A 6 4.29 -9.56 -3.07
CA ILE A 6 3.03 -10.13 -2.59
C ILE A 6 1.80 -9.57 -3.32
N THR A 7 0.79 -10.42 -3.45
CA THR A 7 -0.51 -10.06 -4.02
C THR A 7 -1.45 -9.46 -2.98
N LEU A 8 -2.46 -8.70 -3.41
CA LEU A 8 -3.49 -8.19 -2.50
C LEU A 8 -4.24 -9.33 -1.79
N GLY A 9 -4.41 -10.48 -2.46
CA GLY A 9 -4.99 -11.67 -1.84
C GLY A 9 -4.17 -12.19 -0.67
N GLU A 10 -2.84 -12.23 -0.79
CA GLU A 10 -1.94 -12.64 0.30
C GLU A 10 -1.95 -11.62 1.46
N ILE A 11 -2.00 -10.32 1.13
CA ILE A 11 -2.10 -9.24 2.11
C ILE A 11 -3.39 -9.38 2.94
N ARG A 12 -4.53 -9.59 2.27
CA ARG A 12 -5.84 -9.81 2.91
C ARG A 12 -5.89 -11.07 3.76
N GLN A 13 -5.29 -12.17 3.29
CA GLN A 13 -5.14 -13.41 4.06
C GLN A 13 -4.29 -13.21 5.31
N SER A 14 -3.30 -12.32 5.25
CA SER A 14 -2.45 -11.96 6.39
C SER A 14 -3.12 -10.98 7.38
N GLY A 15 -4.36 -10.55 7.11
CA GLY A 15 -5.12 -9.63 7.96
C GLY A 15 -4.89 -8.14 7.68
N ALA A 16 -3.97 -7.79 6.79
CA ALA A 16 -3.86 -6.43 6.28
C ALA A 16 -4.96 -6.19 5.24
N ARG A 17 -5.75 -5.14 5.44
CA ARG A 17 -6.81 -4.76 4.50
C ARG A 17 -6.55 -3.40 3.86
N GLY A 18 -5.69 -2.57 4.47
CA GLY A 18 -5.26 -1.29 3.91
C GLY A 18 -3.90 -1.38 3.22
N LEU A 19 -3.52 -0.32 2.52
CA LEU A 19 -2.17 -0.15 1.96
C LEU A 19 -1.60 1.20 2.40
N LEU A 20 -0.31 1.26 2.68
CA LEU A 20 0.43 2.50 2.87
C LEU A 20 1.20 2.80 1.58
N VAL A 21 0.97 3.97 0.99
CA VAL A 21 1.60 4.41 -0.25
C VAL A 21 2.52 5.57 0.06
N SER A 22 3.82 5.36 -0.03
CA SER A 22 4.84 6.39 0.17
C SER A 22 5.40 6.85 -1.16
N CYS A 23 5.67 8.15 -1.31
CA CYS A 23 6.41 8.65 -2.47
C CYS A 23 7.75 7.92 -2.59
N SER A 24 8.16 7.62 -3.83
CA SER A 24 9.48 7.01 -4.11
C SER A 24 10.64 7.95 -3.79
N ASP A 25 10.37 9.25 -3.64
CA ASP A 25 11.35 10.23 -3.20
C ASP A 25 11.32 10.36 -1.67
N HIS A 26 12.35 9.83 -1.02
CA HIS A 26 12.48 9.88 0.45
C HIS A 26 12.56 11.32 0.98
N SER A 27 13.02 12.28 0.18
CA SER A 27 13.06 13.69 0.56
C SER A 27 11.66 14.33 0.61
N CYS A 28 10.71 13.82 -0.18
CA CYS A 28 9.34 14.31 -0.18
C CYS A 28 8.58 13.95 1.11
N SER A 29 8.96 12.86 1.80
CA SER A 29 8.31 12.35 3.03
C SER A 29 6.77 12.21 2.95
N HIS A 30 6.21 12.15 1.74
CA HIS A 30 4.78 12.16 1.53
C HIS A 30 4.26 10.73 1.45
N SER A 31 3.42 10.33 2.39
CA SER A 31 2.74 9.04 2.40
C SER A 31 1.25 9.22 2.63
N ILE A 32 0.46 8.34 2.02
CA ILE A 32 -0.98 8.27 2.22
C ILE A 32 -1.38 6.85 2.62
N GLU A 33 -2.40 6.76 3.44
CA GLU A 33 -3.06 5.49 3.76
C GLU A 33 -4.22 5.28 2.79
N LEU A 34 -4.22 4.15 2.09
CA LEU A 34 -5.34 3.69 1.32
C LEU A 34 -6.23 2.83 2.22
N PRO A 35 -7.47 3.29 2.49
CA PRO A 35 -8.40 2.55 3.32
C PRO A 35 -8.82 1.23 2.63
N PRO A 36 -9.26 0.25 3.42
CA PRO A 36 -9.62 -1.07 2.92
C PRO A 36 -10.72 -1.01 1.85
N GLU A 37 -11.69 -0.11 1.97
CA GLU A 37 -12.74 0.12 0.96
C GLU A 37 -12.21 0.43 -0.45
N LYS A 38 -11.02 1.03 -0.55
CA LYS A 38 -10.37 1.35 -1.82
C LYS A 38 -9.49 0.20 -2.29
N VAL A 39 -8.84 -0.48 -1.36
CA VAL A 39 -8.04 -1.68 -1.65
C VAL A 39 -8.92 -2.83 -2.12
N ASP A 40 -10.10 -3.00 -1.50
CA ASP A 40 -11.10 -4.03 -1.78
C ASP A 40 -11.71 -3.94 -3.18
N GLN A 41 -11.59 -2.79 -3.85
CA GLN A 41 -11.96 -2.63 -5.26
C GLN A 41 -11.01 -3.34 -6.22
N TRP A 42 -9.78 -3.66 -5.78
CA TRP A 42 -8.82 -4.39 -6.60
C TRP A 42 -8.93 -5.91 -6.40
N PRO A 43 -8.81 -6.70 -7.48
CA PRO A 43 -8.87 -8.14 -7.37
C PRO A 43 -7.63 -8.70 -6.68
N ASP A 44 -7.78 -9.84 -6.01
CA ASP A 44 -6.73 -10.47 -5.21
C ASP A 44 -5.44 -10.75 -5.98
N ARG A 45 -5.53 -10.96 -7.30
CA ARG A 45 -4.38 -11.20 -8.20
C ARG A 45 -3.48 -9.98 -8.42
N VAL A 46 -3.92 -8.78 -8.06
CA VAL A 46 -3.12 -7.56 -8.22
C VAL A 46 -1.91 -7.63 -7.30
N ARG A 47 -0.72 -7.39 -7.83
CA ARG A 47 0.50 -7.31 -7.05
C ARG A 47 0.76 -5.87 -6.64
N LEU A 48 1.46 -5.68 -5.53
CA LEU A 48 1.93 -4.34 -5.15
C LEU A 48 2.80 -3.72 -6.25
N SER A 49 3.64 -4.52 -6.92
CA SER A 49 4.42 -4.11 -8.10
C SER A 49 3.61 -3.48 -9.23
N ASP A 50 2.38 -3.95 -9.44
CA ASP A 50 1.54 -3.43 -10.51
C ASP A 50 0.97 -2.05 -10.16
N LEU A 51 0.88 -1.74 -8.85
CA LEU A 51 0.34 -0.51 -8.31
C LEU A 51 1.40 0.58 -8.14
N GLU A 52 2.60 0.23 -7.67
CA GLU A 52 3.71 1.16 -7.44
C GLU A 52 3.97 2.16 -8.58
N PRO A 53 4.11 1.77 -9.87
CA PRO A 53 4.36 2.71 -10.97
C PRO A 53 3.11 3.49 -11.44
N ARG A 54 1.93 3.17 -10.90
CA ARG A 54 0.67 3.84 -11.23
C ARG A 54 0.39 5.04 -10.33
N PHE A 55 1.02 5.09 -9.15
CA PHE A 55 0.89 6.24 -8.27
C PHE A 55 1.77 7.40 -8.72
N THR A 56 1.23 8.61 -8.59
CA THR A 56 1.96 9.85 -8.80
C THR A 56 1.78 10.70 -7.55
N CYS A 57 2.89 11.15 -6.98
CA CYS A 57 2.84 12.03 -5.81
C CYS A 57 2.35 13.41 -6.24
N ILE A 58 1.26 13.89 -5.64
CA ILE A 58 0.73 15.23 -5.92
C ILE A 58 1.62 16.34 -5.35
N ALA A 59 2.45 16.05 -4.35
CA ALA A 59 3.31 17.04 -3.72
C ALA A 59 4.56 17.35 -4.55
N CYS A 60 5.23 16.32 -5.11
CA CYS A 60 6.46 16.49 -5.90
C CYS A 60 6.30 16.17 -7.40
N GLY A 61 5.15 15.66 -7.84
CA GLY A 61 4.88 15.27 -9.22
C GLY A 61 5.60 13.99 -9.67
N ARG A 62 6.38 13.34 -8.80
CA ARG A 62 7.14 12.15 -9.17
C ARG A 62 6.23 10.93 -9.31
N ARG A 63 6.45 10.19 -10.38
CA ARG A 63 5.77 8.92 -10.67
C ARG A 63 6.50 7.78 -9.98
N GLY A 64 5.73 6.89 -9.38
CA GLY A 64 6.25 5.81 -8.55
C GLY A 64 5.95 6.07 -7.07
N ALA A 65 5.53 5.02 -6.41
CA ALA A 65 5.39 4.97 -4.97
C ALA A 65 5.89 3.63 -4.45
N ASP A 66 6.36 3.61 -3.20
CA ASP A 66 6.55 2.40 -2.43
C ASP A 66 5.20 2.04 -1.79
N VAL A 67 4.66 0.89 -2.16
CA VAL A 67 3.35 0.41 -1.67
C VAL A 67 3.59 -0.74 -0.72
N ARG A 68 3.11 -0.63 0.51
CA ARG A 68 3.26 -1.65 1.54
C ARG A 68 1.92 -2.01 2.19
N PRO A 69 1.76 -3.22 2.73
CA PRO A 69 0.61 -3.58 3.54
C PRO A 69 0.44 -2.62 4.72
N HIS A 70 -0.77 -2.11 4.92
CA HIS A 70 -1.12 -1.38 6.13
C HIS A 70 -1.94 -2.29 7.05
N PHE A 71 -1.33 -2.66 8.17
CA PHE A 71 -2.00 -3.38 9.24
C PHE A 71 -2.65 -2.35 10.15
N PRO A 72 -3.98 -2.27 10.23
CA PRO A 72 -4.60 -1.46 11.27
C PRO A 72 -4.08 -1.97 12.61
N HIS A 73 -3.55 -1.07 13.44
CA HIS A 73 -3.19 -1.42 14.81
C HIS A 73 -4.39 -2.14 15.43
N ALA A 74 -4.16 -3.35 15.96
CA ALA A 74 -5.16 -4.01 16.77
C ALA A 74 -5.63 -2.99 17.81
N ARG A 75 -6.95 -2.78 17.90
CA ARG A 75 -7.55 -2.00 18.99
C ARG A 75 -7.12 -2.69 20.28
N MET A 76 -6.00 -2.28 20.88
CA MET A 76 -5.72 -2.56 22.28
C MET A 76 -6.88 -1.91 23.03
N GLY A 77 -7.70 -2.76 23.65
CA GLY A 77 -8.87 -2.32 24.39
C GLY A 77 -8.46 -1.21 25.35
N ALA A 78 -9.07 -0.04 25.18
CA ALA A 78 -9.23 0.86 26.30
C ALA A 78 -10.10 0.10 27.31
N GLY A 79 -9.46 -0.39 28.37
CA GLY A 79 -10.14 -1.00 29.51
C GLY A 79 -10.92 0.01 30.33
#